data_AF-A0A150UQF7-F1
#
_entry.id   AF-A0A150UQF7-F1
#
_cell.length_a   1.000
_cell.length_b   1.000
_cell.length_c   1.000
_cell.angle_alpha   90.00
_cell.angle_beta   90.00
_cell.angle_gamma   90.00
#
_symmetry.space_group_name_H-M   'P 1'
#
loop_
_entity.id
_entity.type
_entity.pdbx_description
1 polymer ?
#
loop_
_entity_poly.entity_id
_entity_poly.type
_entity_poly.pdbx_seq_one_letter_code
_entity_poly.pdbx_strand_id
1 'polypeptide(L)'
;MHIMHPFLDKPRLRKLFDTFSRRYSPAHPGAKPRSTFAVQSGGDGERAAKRQRSNGSTSIATSYEASTSVRRIPERSPENAIVYLVLALGKICLHRDPLPGVVPDNKLNANAAVTHQITRSANVLTVSSPMSAAVKPSPISPKSTPAAQLTSPTESVCSRRSSTDIPVAGPRNKDIIPGLAYYAEAVNALGPHIDGNDLVHAQLFLLAGLYKAQLGRVVESMNWFSLSGRVIMNLLSRSNLLQLEYWTTTSDRDNLMVLAAWTCLQLESDILAELGLPYSGIQKIEDMLLMPRSISFNDTYDEQHPDTQQNENSDEIMLFYTAQLFLRRQLNRVHREIYGFDCLGQSLDQVREMLKSHENILSSWRNALPAALKWDDKDPPATDILNARLRAKYWGARYVVNRPFLDYALHIMPHIKGGASINSVARDVNGKLRDSADIHLFNAIKGMSESEIFQAAQRCIDAAIQSTVALDGVPGRLIVTNIHGTAHAQFGNLLVLSATYYNSWLSKLVDPNRFRVLLERTIGFLWRLAPISPTCNVDCRILEMIRRHIFEVPQDENHLYRNERGEGDFTAKPMSTTNSFCANT
;
A
#
# COMPACT_ATOMS: atom_id res chain seq x y z
N MET A 1 9.59 -1.40 -9.10
CA MET A 1 8.43 -2.22 -8.69
C MET A 1 8.56 -3.67 -9.15
N HIS A 2 8.68 -3.96 -10.45
CA HIS A 2 8.74 -5.36 -10.93
C HIS A 2 9.93 -6.16 -10.36
N ILE A 3 11.12 -5.57 -10.25
CA ILE A 3 12.29 -6.22 -9.61
C ILE A 3 12.06 -6.62 -8.14
N MET A 4 11.05 -6.02 -7.50
CA MET A 4 10.68 -6.33 -6.11
C MET A 4 9.60 -7.41 -6.02
N HIS A 5 8.78 -7.55 -7.07
CA HIS A 5 7.67 -8.48 -7.16
C HIS A 5 7.52 -8.94 -8.63
N PRO A 6 8.19 -10.04 -9.02
CA PRO A 6 8.28 -10.47 -10.41
C PRO A 6 7.04 -11.28 -10.87
N PHE A 7 5.83 -10.80 -10.59
CA PHE A 7 4.57 -11.51 -10.92
C PHE A 7 4.04 -11.26 -12.35
N LEU A 8 4.83 -10.57 -13.19
CA LEU A 8 4.49 -10.27 -14.59
C LEU A 8 5.52 -10.89 -15.53
N ASP A 9 5.04 -11.38 -16.66
CA ASP A 9 5.90 -11.88 -17.73
C ASP A 9 6.35 -10.73 -18.65
N LYS A 10 7.66 -10.45 -18.70
CA LYS A 10 8.22 -9.31 -19.45
C LYS A 10 7.98 -9.43 -20.96
N PRO A 11 8.30 -10.54 -21.66
CA PRO A 11 7.95 -10.75 -23.06
C PRO A 11 6.47 -10.56 -23.38
N ARG A 12 5.56 -11.17 -22.61
CA ARG A 12 4.12 -10.98 -22.81
C ARG A 12 3.71 -9.53 -22.62
N LEU A 13 4.28 -8.85 -21.62
CA LEU A 13 4.00 -7.43 -21.40
C LEU A 13 4.44 -6.57 -22.59
N ARG A 14 5.64 -6.81 -23.15
CA ARG A 14 6.10 -6.12 -24.38
C ARG A 14 5.10 -6.31 -25.53
N LYS A 15 4.68 -7.55 -25.79
CA LYS A 15 3.68 -7.87 -26.83
C LYS A 15 2.33 -7.15 -26.60
N LEU A 16 1.91 -6.99 -25.34
CA LEU A 16 0.71 -6.22 -24.98
C LEU A 16 0.88 -4.73 -25.33
N PHE A 17 2.03 -4.13 -24.98
CA PHE A 17 2.34 -2.75 -25.32
C PHE A 17 2.43 -2.50 -26.83
N ASP A 18 3.05 -3.41 -27.59
CA ASP A 18 3.17 -3.31 -29.04
C ASP A 18 1.79 -3.41 -29.70
N THR A 19 0.93 -4.30 -29.19
CA THR A 19 -0.44 -4.45 -29.70
C THR A 19 -1.29 -3.24 -29.38
N PHE A 20 -1.19 -2.72 -28.15
CA PHE A 20 -1.90 -1.51 -27.73
C PHE A 20 -1.46 -0.30 -28.55
N SER A 21 -0.16 -0.10 -28.71
CA SER A 21 0.42 1.00 -29.48
C SER A 21 0.02 0.94 -30.96
N ARG A 22 0.09 -0.24 -31.59
CA ARG A 22 -0.35 -0.42 -32.99
C ARG A 22 -1.84 -0.11 -33.18
N ARG A 23 -2.69 -0.39 -32.19
CA ARG A 23 -4.16 -0.19 -32.30
C ARG A 23 -4.59 1.24 -31.99
N TYR A 24 -3.94 1.90 -31.04
CA TYR A 24 -4.45 3.15 -30.44
C TYR A 24 -3.49 4.34 -30.53
N SER A 25 -2.23 4.15 -30.95
CA SER A 25 -1.29 5.26 -31.11
C SER A 25 -1.53 6.00 -32.43
N PRO A 26 -1.62 7.35 -32.42
CA PRO A 26 -1.94 8.15 -33.60
C PRO A 26 -0.83 8.25 -34.66
N ALA A 27 0.27 7.46 -34.56
CA ALA A 27 1.44 7.61 -35.43
C ALA A 27 2.08 6.27 -35.86
N HIS A 28 1.33 5.42 -36.58
CA HIS A 28 1.95 4.33 -37.36
C HIS A 28 1.74 4.54 -38.85
N PRO A 29 2.81 4.76 -39.65
CA PRO A 29 2.74 4.81 -41.10
C PRO A 29 2.40 3.41 -41.61
N GLY A 30 1.11 3.12 -41.78
CA GLY A 30 0.62 1.80 -42.21
C GLY A 30 -0.70 1.36 -41.59
N ALA A 31 -1.27 2.11 -40.65
CA ALA A 31 -2.58 1.79 -40.06
C ALA A 31 -3.72 2.02 -41.07
N LYS A 32 -3.98 1.03 -41.93
CA LYS A 32 -5.21 1.01 -42.74
C LYS A 32 -6.42 0.90 -41.80
N PRO A 33 -7.45 1.75 -41.93
CA PRO A 33 -8.66 1.63 -41.14
C PRO A 33 -9.39 0.33 -41.51
N ARG A 34 -9.23 -0.72 -40.70
CA ARG A 34 -10.11 -1.89 -40.78
C ARG A 34 -11.47 -1.48 -40.24
N SER A 35 -12.49 -1.43 -41.11
CA SER A 35 -13.87 -1.09 -40.75
C SER A 35 -14.46 -2.11 -39.79
N THR A 36 -15.18 -1.62 -38.79
CA THR A 36 -15.80 -2.42 -37.72
C THR A 36 -17.18 -2.90 -38.14
N PHE A 37 -17.33 -3.61 -39.27
CA PHE A 37 -18.53 -4.38 -39.60
C PHE A 37 -18.16 -5.48 -40.60
N ALA A 38 -17.63 -6.59 -40.10
CA ALA A 38 -17.61 -7.85 -40.82
C ALA A 38 -17.93 -8.95 -39.80
N VAL A 39 -19.23 -9.14 -39.55
CA VAL A 39 -19.74 -10.39 -38.99
C VAL A 39 -19.54 -11.43 -40.10
N GLN A 40 -18.70 -12.43 -39.84
CA GLN A 40 -18.72 -13.66 -40.61
C GLN A 40 -20.04 -14.38 -40.29
N SER A 41 -21.06 -14.21 -41.14
CA SER A 41 -22.22 -15.09 -41.18
C SER A 41 -22.02 -16.07 -42.33
N GLY A 42 -21.70 -17.31 -41.98
CA GLY A 42 -22.00 -18.47 -42.81
C GLY A 42 -23.26 -19.14 -42.26
N GLY A 43 -24.18 -19.50 -43.16
CA GLY A 43 -25.23 -20.51 -42.92
C GLY A 43 -26.64 -19.99 -42.66
N ASP A 44 -27.43 -19.97 -43.74
CA ASP A 44 -28.88 -20.26 -43.87
C ASP A 44 -29.90 -19.77 -42.84
N GLY A 45 -30.90 -19.03 -43.36
CA GLY A 45 -32.16 -18.77 -42.66
C GLY A 45 -32.97 -17.66 -43.31
N GLU A 46 -33.96 -18.04 -44.10
CA GLU A 46 -34.95 -17.17 -44.75
C GLU A 46 -35.64 -16.21 -43.76
N ARG A 47 -35.79 -14.92 -44.13
CA ARG A 47 -37.12 -14.30 -44.42
C ARG A 47 -37.12 -12.77 -44.49
N ALA A 48 -37.88 -12.32 -45.49
CA ALA A 48 -38.75 -11.15 -45.54
C ALA A 48 -38.15 -9.73 -45.63
N ALA A 49 -37.89 -9.34 -46.88
CA ALA A 49 -37.86 -7.95 -47.32
C ALA A 49 -39.20 -7.23 -47.02
N LYS A 50 -39.13 -6.13 -46.27
CA LYS A 50 -40.24 -5.17 -46.14
C LYS A 50 -39.89 -3.90 -46.91
N ARG A 51 -40.70 -3.65 -47.94
CA ARG A 51 -40.66 -2.53 -48.89
C ARG A 51 -40.44 -1.17 -48.20
N GLN A 52 -39.49 -0.38 -48.71
CA GLN A 52 -39.56 1.08 -48.61
C GLN A 52 -39.55 1.66 -50.04
N ARG A 53 -40.59 2.47 -50.31
CA ARG A 53 -40.81 3.16 -51.58
C ARG A 53 -39.79 4.28 -51.75
N SER A 54 -39.30 4.39 -52.98
CA SER A 54 -38.57 5.52 -53.55
C SER A 54 -39.33 6.83 -53.41
N ASN A 55 -38.62 7.90 -53.04
CA ASN A 55 -38.82 9.22 -53.63
C ASN A 55 -37.47 9.96 -53.65
N GLY A 56 -37.10 10.41 -54.83
CA GLY A 56 -35.79 11.00 -55.11
C GLY A 56 -35.63 12.42 -54.59
N SER A 57 -34.38 12.78 -54.32
CA SER A 57 -33.87 14.12 -54.55
C SER A 57 -32.37 14.02 -54.79
N THR A 58 -32.02 14.23 -56.04
CA THR A 58 -30.65 14.36 -56.56
C THR A 58 -29.96 15.50 -55.82
N SER A 59 -28.93 15.21 -55.04
CA SER A 59 -27.94 16.22 -54.66
C SER A 59 -26.54 15.65 -54.78
N ILE A 60 -25.74 16.44 -55.49
CA ILE A 60 -24.43 16.20 -56.04
C ILE A 60 -23.43 15.80 -54.96
N ALA A 61 -22.66 14.74 -55.27
CA ALA A 61 -21.47 14.38 -54.55
C ALA A 61 -20.42 15.48 -54.71
N THR A 62 -20.14 16.22 -53.63
CA THR A 62 -18.89 16.96 -53.46
C THR A 62 -18.08 16.25 -52.40
N SER A 63 -17.01 15.61 -52.86
CA SER A 63 -15.95 15.00 -52.08
C SER A 63 -15.21 16.07 -51.28
N TYR A 64 -15.39 16.02 -49.96
CA TYR A 64 -14.43 16.57 -49.00
C TYR A 64 -14.00 15.39 -48.14
N GLU A 65 -12.96 14.67 -48.57
CA GLU A 65 -12.24 13.75 -47.69
C GLU A 65 -11.51 14.57 -46.63
N ALA A 66 -12.25 14.98 -45.59
CA ALA A 66 -11.63 15.26 -44.32
C ALA A 66 -11.17 13.91 -43.77
N SER A 67 -9.85 13.66 -43.82
CA SER A 67 -9.23 12.55 -43.11
C SER A 67 -9.33 12.79 -41.60
N THR A 68 -10.53 12.65 -41.04
CA THR A 68 -10.73 12.50 -39.61
C THR A 68 -10.14 11.14 -39.25
N SER A 69 -8.92 11.15 -38.72
CA SER A 69 -8.38 10.00 -38.01
C SER A 69 -9.37 9.68 -36.87
N VAL A 70 -10.29 8.75 -37.10
CA VAL A 70 -11.22 8.30 -36.07
C VAL A 70 -10.36 7.67 -34.99
N ARG A 71 -10.11 8.44 -33.92
CA ARG A 71 -9.33 8.00 -32.77
C ARG A 71 -10.09 6.81 -32.18
N ARG A 72 -9.57 5.59 -32.39
CA ARG A 72 -10.21 4.37 -31.88
C ARG A 72 -10.26 4.48 -30.37
N ILE A 73 -11.47 4.44 -29.82
CA ILE A 73 -11.65 4.41 -28.36
C ILE A 73 -11.07 3.07 -27.88
N PRO A 74 -10.14 3.07 -26.91
CA PRO A 74 -9.57 1.85 -26.39
C PRO A 74 -10.64 0.89 -25.86
N GLU A 75 -10.57 -0.37 -26.30
CA GLU A 75 -11.48 -1.42 -25.86
C GLU A 75 -11.38 -1.63 -24.34
N ARG A 76 -12.51 -1.88 -23.67
CA ARG A 76 -12.55 -2.23 -22.25
C ARG A 76 -12.21 -3.72 -22.08
N SER A 77 -10.92 -4.03 -22.08
CA SER A 77 -10.41 -5.39 -21.85
C SER A 77 -9.44 -5.46 -20.66
N PRO A 78 -9.31 -6.63 -20.00
CA PRO A 78 -8.32 -6.85 -18.95
C PRO A 78 -6.87 -6.53 -19.39
N GLU A 79 -6.51 -6.85 -20.63
CA GLU A 79 -5.17 -6.60 -21.19
C GLU A 79 -4.88 -5.10 -21.31
N ASN A 80 -5.84 -4.32 -21.80
CA ASN A 80 -5.69 -2.86 -21.89
C ASN A 80 -5.62 -2.24 -20.50
N ALA A 81 -6.38 -2.76 -19.53
CA ALA A 81 -6.28 -2.33 -18.15
C ALA A 81 -4.88 -2.59 -17.54
N ILE A 82 -4.22 -3.71 -17.88
CA ILE A 82 -2.82 -3.97 -17.46
C ILE A 82 -1.90 -2.89 -18.02
N VAL A 83 -2.02 -2.58 -19.32
CA VAL A 83 -1.20 -1.55 -19.97
C VAL A 83 -1.35 -0.21 -19.25
N TYR A 84 -2.60 0.20 -18.96
CA TYR A 84 -2.86 1.43 -18.23
C TYR A 84 -2.30 1.43 -16.80
N LEU A 85 -2.41 0.34 -16.05
CA LEU A 85 -1.84 0.26 -14.70
C LEU A 85 -0.32 0.29 -14.71
N VAL A 86 0.32 -0.37 -15.67
CA VAL A 86 1.79 -0.31 -15.82
C VAL A 86 2.22 1.11 -16.20
N LEU A 87 1.50 1.80 -17.08
CA LEU A 87 1.76 3.22 -17.37
C LEU A 87 1.54 4.13 -16.15
N ALA A 88 0.49 3.88 -15.37
CA ALA A 88 0.22 4.62 -14.13
C ALA A 88 1.36 4.43 -13.12
N LEU A 89 1.79 3.19 -12.89
CA LEU A 89 2.92 2.85 -12.03
C LEU A 89 4.24 3.44 -12.56
N GLY A 90 4.47 3.39 -13.87
CA GLY A 90 5.65 4.01 -14.50
C GLY A 90 5.67 5.52 -14.26
N LYS A 91 4.56 6.21 -14.53
CA LYS A 91 4.44 7.66 -14.33
C LYS A 91 4.64 8.08 -12.88
N ILE A 92 4.05 7.37 -11.92
CA ILE A 92 4.26 7.70 -10.50
C ILE A 92 5.69 7.39 -10.07
N CYS A 93 6.28 6.24 -10.45
CA CYS A 93 7.65 5.87 -10.06
C CYS A 93 8.72 6.78 -10.68
N LEU A 94 8.48 7.36 -11.86
CA LEU A 94 9.38 8.33 -12.49
C LEU A 94 9.32 9.72 -11.85
N HIS A 95 8.24 10.03 -11.12
CA HIS A 95 8.10 11.30 -10.40
C HIS A 95 9.07 11.35 -9.21
N ARG A 96 9.94 12.37 -9.18
CA ARG A 96 11.06 12.49 -8.24
C ARG A 96 10.78 13.38 -7.03
N ASP A 97 9.80 14.27 -7.13
CA ASP A 97 9.44 15.20 -6.06
C ASP A 97 8.44 14.56 -5.07
N PRO A 98 8.28 15.12 -3.86
CA PRO A 98 7.19 14.72 -2.96
C PRO A 98 5.85 14.72 -3.69
N LEU A 99 5.09 13.63 -3.53
CA LEU A 99 3.83 13.48 -4.26
C LEU A 99 2.83 14.56 -3.81
N PRO A 100 2.09 15.16 -4.76
CA PRO A 100 1.11 16.18 -4.43
C PRO A 100 -0.05 15.56 -3.66
N GLY A 101 -0.58 16.31 -2.69
CA GLY A 101 -1.80 15.96 -1.98
C GLY A 101 -3.04 16.01 -2.87
N VAL A 102 -4.16 15.49 -2.35
CA VAL A 102 -5.45 15.55 -3.05
C VAL A 102 -5.93 17.00 -3.06
N VAL A 103 -6.16 17.55 -4.25
CA VAL A 103 -6.82 18.86 -4.42
C VAL A 103 -8.30 18.71 -4.08
N PRO A 104 -8.82 19.48 -3.10
CA PRO A 104 -10.24 19.51 -2.79
C PRO A 104 -11.05 20.01 -3.99
N ASP A 105 -12.18 19.38 -4.27
CA ASP A 105 -13.07 19.87 -5.34
C ASP A 105 -13.62 21.26 -4.95
N ASN A 106 -13.26 22.29 -5.72
CA ASN A 106 -13.73 23.68 -5.54
C ASN A 106 -15.27 23.85 -5.51
N LYS A 107 -16.03 22.80 -5.83
CA LYS A 107 -17.50 22.80 -5.80
C LYS A 107 -18.07 22.93 -4.39
N LEU A 108 -17.38 22.48 -3.35
CA LEU A 108 -17.82 22.63 -1.96
C LEU A 108 -17.63 24.07 -1.45
N ASN A 109 -16.58 24.76 -1.90
CA ASN A 109 -16.31 26.15 -1.52
C ASN A 109 -17.21 27.16 -2.24
N ALA A 110 -17.67 26.86 -3.45
CA ALA A 110 -18.65 27.70 -4.15
C ALA A 110 -19.97 27.81 -3.35
N ASN A 111 -20.43 26.71 -2.74
CA ASN A 111 -21.64 26.72 -1.92
C ASN A 111 -21.43 27.42 -0.56
N ALA A 112 -20.25 27.29 0.06
CA ALA A 112 -19.92 28.00 1.29
C ALA A 112 -19.81 29.53 1.06
N ALA A 113 -19.25 29.96 -0.07
CA ALA A 113 -19.18 31.37 -0.46
C ALA A 113 -20.57 31.97 -0.76
N VAL A 114 -21.49 31.18 -1.32
CA VAL A 114 -22.89 31.59 -1.51
C VAL A 114 -23.65 31.66 -0.18
N THR A 115 -23.40 30.75 0.76
CA THR A 115 -23.99 30.85 2.11
C THR A 115 -23.49 32.09 2.85
N HIS A 116 -22.22 32.47 2.73
CA HIS A 116 -21.69 33.70 3.35
C HIS A 116 -22.18 35.02 2.71
N GLN A 117 -22.79 34.98 1.52
CA GLN A 117 -23.43 36.15 0.90
C GLN A 117 -24.92 36.29 1.25
N ILE A 118 -25.60 35.20 1.61
CA ILE A 118 -27.03 35.23 2.00
C ILE A 118 -27.19 35.56 3.50
N THR A 119 -26.17 35.36 4.32
CA THR A 119 -26.22 35.63 5.78
C THR A 119 -25.72 37.04 6.18
N ARG A 120 -25.67 38.01 5.25
CA ARG A 120 -25.33 39.41 5.57
C ARG A 120 -26.55 40.32 5.77
N SER A 121 -27.75 39.76 5.70
CA SER A 121 -29.00 40.49 5.88
C SER A 121 -30.03 39.64 6.62
N ALA A 122 -29.81 39.42 7.92
CA ALA A 122 -30.86 39.32 8.94
C ALA A 122 -30.20 39.08 10.31
N ASN A 123 -30.38 40.03 11.24
CA ASN A 123 -30.25 39.80 12.67
C ASN A 123 -31.17 38.63 13.07
N VAL A 124 -30.70 37.70 13.92
CA VAL A 124 -31.38 37.13 15.10
C VAL A 124 -30.58 35.95 15.67
N LEU A 125 -30.73 35.80 16.99
CA LEU A 125 -29.95 35.06 17.96
C LEU A 125 -29.87 33.54 17.77
N THR A 126 -28.77 33.01 18.29
CA THR A 126 -28.49 31.62 18.70
C THR A 126 -29.65 30.94 19.44
N VAL A 127 -29.82 29.62 19.27
CA VAL A 127 -29.99 28.60 20.35
C VAL A 127 -30.20 27.19 19.76
N SER A 128 -29.73 26.23 20.55
CA SER A 128 -29.61 24.77 20.50
C SER A 128 -30.83 23.93 20.07
N SER A 129 -30.55 22.68 19.65
CA SER A 129 -31.47 21.54 19.45
C SER A 129 -32.41 21.23 20.62
N PRO A 130 -33.48 20.43 20.43
CA PRO A 130 -33.42 19.01 20.86
C PRO A 130 -34.27 17.98 20.06
N MET A 131 -34.15 16.72 20.50
CA MET A 131 -34.69 15.44 19.99
C MET A 131 -36.19 15.16 20.29
N SER A 132 -36.82 14.27 19.50
CA SER A 132 -37.47 12.98 19.94
C SER A 132 -38.76 12.54 19.19
N ALA A 133 -38.69 11.31 18.67
CA ALA A 133 -39.65 10.18 18.55
C ALA A 133 -41.18 10.32 18.31
N ALA A 134 -41.62 9.67 17.21
CA ALA A 134 -42.72 8.70 16.99
C ALA A 134 -44.20 8.97 17.40
N VAL A 135 -45.15 8.67 16.48
CA VAL A 135 -46.39 7.86 16.66
C VAL A 135 -47.21 7.78 15.34
N LYS A 136 -47.77 6.60 15.02
CA LYS A 136 -48.87 6.26 14.07
C LYS A 136 -49.95 5.48 14.88
N PRO A 137 -51.24 5.28 14.49
CA PRO A 137 -51.78 5.04 13.13
C PRO A 137 -53.22 5.57 12.78
N SER A 138 -53.63 5.23 11.53
CA SER A 138 -54.82 5.39 10.61
C SER A 138 -56.27 5.15 11.14
N PRO A 139 -57.43 5.38 10.41
CA PRO A 139 -57.79 4.78 9.08
C PRO A 139 -58.87 5.44 8.13
N ILE A 140 -59.08 4.76 6.98
CA ILE A 140 -60.23 4.70 6.02
C ILE A 140 -60.03 5.31 4.59
N SER A 141 -60.33 4.46 3.58
CA SER A 141 -60.21 4.53 2.10
C SER A 141 -61.62 4.38 1.46
N PRO A 142 -61.92 4.25 0.13
CA PRO A 142 -61.09 4.28 -1.09
C PRO A 142 -61.70 5.06 -2.30
N LYS A 143 -60.85 5.40 -3.28
CA LYS A 143 -61.06 5.26 -4.75
C LYS A 143 -60.04 6.13 -5.49
N SER A 144 -59.12 5.49 -6.22
CA SER A 144 -58.50 5.89 -7.51
C SER A 144 -57.12 5.22 -7.63
N THR A 145 -57.04 4.19 -8.47
CA THR A 145 -55.77 3.67 -9.04
C THR A 145 -55.42 4.55 -10.26
N PRO A 146 -54.12 4.76 -10.59
CA PRO A 146 -53.48 3.83 -11.52
C PRO A 146 -51.98 3.55 -11.29
N ALA A 147 -51.62 2.34 -11.72
CA ALA A 147 -50.34 1.79 -12.21
C ALA A 147 -49.02 2.56 -11.97
N ALA A 148 -48.08 1.83 -11.37
CA ALA A 148 -46.66 2.17 -11.25
C ALA A 148 -45.88 1.87 -12.55
N GLN A 149 -45.23 2.88 -13.11
CA GLN A 149 -43.96 2.79 -13.85
C GLN A 149 -43.20 4.11 -13.61
N LEU A 150 -42.11 4.07 -12.83
CA LEU A 150 -41.22 5.22 -12.65
C LEU A 150 -40.00 5.04 -13.56
N THR A 151 -40.07 5.65 -14.74
CA THR A 151 -38.95 5.91 -15.65
C THR A 151 -38.15 7.11 -15.16
N SER A 152 -36.83 7.02 -15.27
CA SER A 152 -35.83 8.05 -15.03
C SER A 152 -36.09 9.30 -15.90
N PRO A 153 -36.02 10.54 -15.38
CA PRO A 153 -36.17 11.72 -16.21
C PRO A 153 -34.86 12.04 -16.91
N THR A 154 -34.90 11.86 -18.23
CA THR A 154 -33.99 12.41 -19.24
C THR A 154 -33.94 13.94 -19.19
N GLU A 155 -32.74 14.44 -19.49
CA GLU A 155 -32.32 15.84 -19.60
C GLU A 155 -33.34 16.74 -20.31
N SER A 156 -33.82 17.78 -19.61
CA SER A 156 -34.49 18.91 -20.22
C SER A 156 -33.48 20.02 -20.52
N VAL A 157 -33.36 20.31 -21.81
CA VAL A 157 -32.62 21.43 -22.39
C VAL A 157 -33.18 22.74 -21.82
N CYS A 158 -32.39 23.45 -20.99
CA CYS A 158 -32.68 24.85 -20.67
C CYS A 158 -31.70 25.77 -21.40
N SER A 159 -32.31 26.76 -22.03
CA SER A 159 -31.79 27.67 -23.04
C SER A 159 -30.61 28.52 -22.56
N ARG A 160 -29.66 28.73 -23.47
CA ARG A 160 -28.53 29.66 -23.34
C ARG A 160 -29.07 31.09 -23.17
N ARG A 161 -28.77 31.72 -22.04
CA ARG A 161 -28.49 33.15 -22.00
C ARG A 161 -27.14 33.38 -21.34
N SER A 162 -26.32 34.11 -22.08
CA SER A 162 -24.94 34.46 -21.81
C SER A 162 -24.82 35.32 -20.55
N SER A 163 -24.11 34.79 -19.56
CA SER A 163 -23.26 35.57 -18.68
C SER A 163 -21.92 34.86 -18.66
N THR A 164 -20.91 35.52 -19.23
CA THR A 164 -19.51 35.10 -19.25
C THR A 164 -18.94 35.17 -17.84
N ASP A 165 -19.15 34.11 -17.07
CA ASP A 165 -18.26 33.71 -15.98
C ASP A 165 -17.80 32.30 -16.31
N ILE A 166 -16.65 32.19 -16.99
CA ILE A 166 -15.92 30.92 -17.06
C ILE A 166 -15.50 30.65 -15.61
N PRO A 167 -16.02 29.62 -14.92
CA PRO A 167 -15.41 29.22 -13.67
C PRO A 167 -14.02 28.75 -14.07
N VAL A 168 -12.97 29.44 -13.62
CA VAL A 168 -11.61 28.92 -13.71
C VAL A 168 -11.62 27.62 -12.91
N ALA A 169 -11.87 26.51 -13.60
CA ALA A 169 -11.89 25.20 -13.00
C ALA A 169 -10.45 24.97 -12.50
N GLY A 170 -10.27 24.98 -11.19
CA GLY A 170 -8.99 24.70 -10.57
C GLY A 170 -8.43 23.36 -11.08
N PRO A 171 -7.10 23.18 -11.00
CA PRO A 171 -6.45 22.00 -11.54
C PRO A 171 -7.02 20.75 -10.86
N ARG A 172 -7.41 19.73 -11.65
CA ARG A 172 -8.06 18.53 -11.12
C ARG A 172 -7.02 17.55 -10.65
N ASN A 173 -7.40 16.65 -9.74
CA ASN A 173 -6.54 15.56 -9.27
C ASN A 173 -5.92 14.73 -10.41
N LYS A 174 -6.65 14.49 -11.51
CA LYS A 174 -6.14 13.74 -12.68
C LYS A 174 -5.00 14.44 -13.41
N ASP A 175 -4.92 15.77 -13.29
CA ASP A 175 -3.95 16.60 -14.00
C ASP A 175 -2.65 16.76 -13.17
N ILE A 176 -2.74 16.65 -11.83
CA ILE A 176 -1.63 16.90 -10.89
C ILE A 176 -1.02 15.61 -10.36
N ILE A 177 -1.84 14.60 -10.01
CA ILE A 177 -1.36 13.37 -9.39
C ILE A 177 -0.73 12.47 -10.46
N PRO A 178 0.58 12.18 -10.38
CA PRO A 178 1.30 11.41 -11.41
C PRO A 178 0.67 10.04 -11.67
N GLY A 179 0.27 9.79 -12.91
CA GLY A 179 -0.29 8.50 -13.33
C GLY A 179 -1.78 8.32 -13.05
N LEU A 180 -2.46 9.27 -12.39
CA LEU A 180 -3.86 9.09 -11.97
C LEU A 180 -4.83 9.01 -13.15
N ALA A 181 -4.54 9.73 -14.23
CA ALA A 181 -5.31 9.63 -15.47
C ALA A 181 -5.28 8.19 -16.03
N TYR A 182 -4.11 7.56 -16.11
CA TYR A 182 -3.99 6.18 -16.56
C TYR A 182 -4.65 5.21 -15.60
N TYR A 183 -4.48 5.39 -14.28
CA TYR A 183 -5.17 4.57 -13.28
C TYR A 183 -6.69 4.67 -13.43
N ALA A 184 -7.24 5.87 -13.65
CA ALA A 184 -8.67 6.06 -13.87
C ALA A 184 -9.16 5.32 -15.12
N GLU A 185 -8.42 5.38 -16.23
CA GLU A 185 -8.74 4.62 -17.44
C GLU A 185 -8.63 3.11 -17.22
N ALA A 186 -7.66 2.64 -16.43
CA ALA A 186 -7.56 1.24 -16.06
C ALA A 186 -8.79 0.75 -15.29
N VAL A 187 -9.22 1.50 -14.27
CA VAL A 187 -10.41 1.15 -13.47
C VAL A 187 -11.68 1.18 -14.33
N ASN A 188 -11.79 2.14 -15.24
CA ASN A 188 -12.91 2.19 -16.20
C ASN A 188 -12.93 0.98 -17.14
N ALA A 189 -11.76 0.55 -17.61
CA ALA A 189 -11.62 -0.64 -18.46
C ALA A 189 -11.86 -1.95 -17.68
N LEU A 190 -11.46 -1.99 -16.41
CA LEU A 190 -11.63 -3.13 -15.50
C LEU A 190 -13.07 -3.31 -15.02
N GLY A 191 -13.88 -2.25 -14.97
CA GLY A 191 -15.24 -2.27 -14.40
C GLY A 191 -16.11 -3.47 -14.83
N PRO A 192 -16.23 -3.77 -16.15
CA PRO A 192 -17.00 -4.91 -16.63
C PRO A 192 -16.41 -6.30 -16.31
N HIS A 193 -15.16 -6.37 -15.84
CA HIS A 193 -14.38 -7.60 -15.65
C HIS A 193 -13.95 -7.81 -14.18
N ILE A 194 -14.55 -7.06 -13.24
CA ILE A 194 -14.13 -7.09 -11.83
C ILE A 194 -14.43 -8.43 -11.13
N ASP A 195 -15.36 -9.21 -11.67
CA ASP A 195 -15.76 -10.54 -11.21
C ASP A 195 -14.93 -11.68 -11.81
N GLY A 196 -13.98 -11.37 -12.69
CA GLY A 196 -13.11 -12.34 -13.34
C GLY A 196 -12.19 -13.09 -12.37
N ASN A 197 -11.87 -14.34 -12.71
CA ASN A 197 -11.11 -15.26 -11.83
C ASN A 197 -9.90 -15.91 -12.55
N ASP A 198 -9.30 -15.19 -13.50
CA ASP A 198 -8.08 -15.63 -14.21
C ASP A 198 -6.82 -14.95 -13.68
N LEU A 199 -5.64 -15.48 -14.03
CA LEU A 199 -4.34 -14.90 -13.65
C LEU A 199 -4.22 -13.42 -14.04
N VAL A 200 -4.79 -13.01 -15.18
CA VAL A 200 -4.80 -11.60 -15.62
C VAL A 200 -5.52 -10.70 -14.60
N HIS A 201 -6.59 -11.18 -13.97
CA HIS A 201 -7.35 -10.45 -12.96
C HIS A 201 -6.57 -10.32 -11.65
N ALA A 202 -5.92 -11.38 -11.20
CA ALA A 202 -4.99 -11.31 -10.07
C ALA A 202 -3.87 -10.27 -10.33
N GLN A 203 -3.23 -10.33 -11.50
CA GLN A 203 -2.19 -9.37 -11.89
C GLN A 203 -2.71 -7.92 -11.94
N LEU A 204 -3.93 -7.70 -12.47
CA LEU A 204 -4.59 -6.40 -12.48
C LEU A 204 -4.81 -5.85 -11.07
N PHE A 205 -5.36 -6.65 -10.17
CA PHE A 205 -5.62 -6.26 -8.80
C PHE A 205 -4.31 -5.95 -8.05
N LEU A 206 -3.26 -6.76 -8.21
CA LEU A 206 -1.94 -6.46 -7.65
C LEU A 206 -1.39 -5.12 -8.15
N LEU A 207 -1.46 -4.84 -9.47
CA LEU A 207 -0.98 -3.59 -10.03
C LEU A 207 -1.79 -2.37 -9.53
N ALA A 208 -3.11 -2.50 -9.44
CA ALA A 208 -3.98 -1.45 -8.93
C ALA A 208 -3.68 -1.15 -7.45
N GLY A 209 -3.49 -2.19 -6.64
CA GLY A 209 -3.10 -2.08 -5.24
C GLY A 209 -1.74 -1.42 -5.07
N LEU A 210 -0.73 -1.80 -5.86
CA LEU A 210 0.60 -1.18 -5.83
C LEU A 210 0.56 0.31 -6.20
N TYR A 211 -0.28 0.71 -7.14
CA TYR A 211 -0.44 2.13 -7.47
C TYR A 211 -1.06 2.91 -6.30
N LYS A 212 -2.10 2.35 -5.65
CA LYS A 212 -2.69 2.96 -4.45
C LYS A 212 -1.71 3.02 -3.28
N ALA A 213 -0.86 2.01 -3.13
CA ALA A 213 0.18 1.98 -2.10
C ALA A 213 1.23 3.10 -2.31
N GLN A 214 1.60 3.43 -3.56
CA GLN A 214 2.47 4.59 -3.83
C GLN A 214 1.85 5.93 -3.39
N LEU A 215 0.52 6.03 -3.43
CA LEU A 215 -0.21 7.21 -2.97
C LEU A 215 -0.43 7.23 -1.45
N GLY A 216 0.17 6.30 -0.69
CA GLY A 216 -0.05 6.19 0.76
C GLY A 216 -1.47 5.73 1.16
N ARG A 217 -2.28 5.26 0.21
CA ARG A 217 -3.68 4.86 0.43
C ARG A 217 -3.78 3.38 0.82
N VAL A 218 -3.32 3.07 2.02
CA VAL A 218 -3.12 1.68 2.49
C VAL A 218 -4.40 0.85 2.46
N VAL A 219 -5.52 1.37 2.98
CA VAL A 219 -6.80 0.65 3.01
C VAL A 219 -7.30 0.39 1.58
N GLU A 220 -7.17 1.36 0.68
CA GLU A 220 -7.54 1.17 -0.73
C GLU A 220 -6.65 0.14 -1.41
N SER A 221 -5.34 0.13 -1.13
CA SER A 221 -4.43 -0.91 -1.66
C SER A 221 -4.76 -2.29 -1.10
N MET A 222 -5.12 -2.38 0.18
CA MET A 222 -5.51 -3.63 0.83
C MET A 222 -6.72 -4.26 0.13
N ASN A 223 -7.75 -3.46 -0.19
CA ASN A 223 -8.94 -3.97 -0.90
C ASN A 223 -8.57 -4.64 -2.24
N TRP A 224 -7.64 -4.05 -3.00
CA TRP A 224 -7.15 -4.65 -4.23
C TRP A 224 -6.35 -5.93 -3.99
N PHE A 225 -5.48 -5.94 -2.98
CA PHE A 225 -4.73 -7.16 -2.62
C PHE A 225 -5.67 -8.28 -2.18
N SER A 226 -6.71 -7.98 -1.39
CA SER A 226 -7.70 -8.97 -0.97
C SER A 226 -8.48 -9.57 -2.16
N LEU A 227 -8.85 -8.76 -3.15
CA LEU A 227 -9.44 -9.25 -4.41
C LEU A 227 -8.49 -10.17 -5.17
N SER A 228 -7.20 -9.79 -5.25
CA SER A 228 -6.17 -10.64 -5.84
C SER A 228 -6.04 -11.97 -5.10
N GLY A 229 -5.97 -11.93 -3.77
CA GLY A 229 -5.83 -13.13 -2.94
C GLY A 229 -6.97 -14.12 -3.17
N ARG A 230 -8.22 -13.62 -3.26
CA ARG A 230 -9.39 -14.44 -3.59
C ARG A 230 -9.23 -15.15 -4.93
N VAL A 231 -8.84 -14.44 -5.98
CA VAL A 231 -8.63 -15.02 -7.32
C VAL A 231 -7.49 -16.03 -7.31
N ILE A 232 -6.37 -15.69 -6.69
CA ILE A 232 -5.19 -16.56 -6.65
C ILE A 232 -5.49 -17.86 -5.92
N MET A 233 -6.15 -17.83 -4.77
CA MET A 233 -6.52 -19.07 -4.06
C MET A 233 -7.40 -19.97 -4.93
N ASN A 234 -8.37 -19.40 -5.65
CA ASN A 234 -9.19 -20.17 -6.59
C ASN A 234 -8.35 -20.82 -7.71
N LEU A 235 -7.41 -20.07 -8.27
CA LEU A 235 -6.50 -20.56 -9.32
C LEU A 235 -5.60 -21.68 -8.81
N LEU A 236 -4.96 -21.51 -7.65
CA LEU A 236 -4.07 -22.50 -7.07
C LEU A 236 -4.80 -23.82 -6.77
N SER A 237 -6.02 -23.73 -6.24
CA SER A 237 -6.86 -24.92 -6.02
C SER A 237 -7.24 -25.62 -7.33
N ARG A 238 -7.66 -24.87 -8.36
CA ARG A 238 -8.06 -25.44 -9.65
C ARG A 238 -6.90 -26.05 -10.43
N SER A 239 -5.70 -25.53 -10.25
CA SER A 239 -4.48 -26.01 -10.89
C SER A 239 -3.72 -27.06 -10.04
N ASN A 240 -4.27 -27.49 -8.90
CA ASN A 240 -3.63 -28.45 -7.97
C ASN A 240 -2.23 -28.01 -7.48
N LEU A 241 -2.00 -26.70 -7.35
CA LEU A 241 -0.70 -26.13 -6.94
C LEU A 241 -0.54 -25.96 -5.42
N LEU A 242 -1.43 -26.57 -4.62
CA LEU A 242 -1.38 -26.57 -3.15
C LEU A 242 -1.01 -27.96 -2.57
N GLN A 243 -0.50 -28.86 -3.41
CA GLN A 243 -0.18 -30.24 -3.01
C GLN A 243 1.26 -30.36 -2.50
N LEU A 244 1.43 -31.11 -1.42
CA LEU A 244 2.74 -31.41 -0.78
C LEU A 244 3.65 -32.32 -1.61
N GLU A 245 3.13 -32.97 -2.66
CA GLU A 245 3.90 -33.92 -3.47
C GLU A 245 4.94 -33.24 -4.37
N TYR A 246 4.75 -31.96 -4.68
CA TYR A 246 5.63 -31.21 -5.59
C TYR A 246 6.36 -30.12 -4.82
N TRP A 247 7.66 -29.95 -5.14
CA TRP A 247 8.47 -28.87 -4.58
C TRP A 247 8.52 -27.62 -5.47
N THR A 248 8.18 -27.76 -6.76
CA THR A 248 8.32 -26.70 -7.77
C THR A 248 7.22 -26.77 -8.83
N THR A 249 7.07 -25.69 -9.61
CA THR A 249 6.07 -25.56 -10.68
C THR A 249 6.54 -26.22 -11.98
N THR A 250 5.61 -26.77 -12.77
CA THR A 250 5.91 -27.46 -14.04
C THR A 250 5.87 -26.54 -15.26
N SER A 251 5.01 -25.52 -15.25
CA SER A 251 4.88 -24.54 -16.34
C SER A 251 5.20 -23.11 -15.89
N ASP A 252 5.54 -22.24 -16.84
CA ASP A 252 5.76 -20.81 -16.55
C ASP A 252 4.48 -20.11 -16.09
N ARG A 253 3.32 -20.57 -16.59
CA ARG A 253 2.02 -20.08 -16.13
C ARG A 253 1.80 -20.41 -14.65
N ASP A 254 2.11 -21.63 -14.23
CA ASP A 254 2.01 -22.04 -12.82
C ASP A 254 3.02 -21.28 -11.97
N ASN A 255 4.24 -21.06 -12.47
CA ASN A 255 5.23 -20.22 -11.81
C ASN A 255 4.72 -18.79 -11.59
N LEU A 256 4.06 -18.20 -12.57
CA LEU A 256 3.44 -16.87 -12.43
C LEU A 256 2.28 -16.88 -11.41
N MET A 257 1.48 -17.95 -11.33
CA MET A 257 0.45 -18.07 -10.29
C MET A 257 1.08 -18.11 -8.89
N VAL A 258 2.14 -18.90 -8.70
CA VAL A 258 2.89 -19.00 -7.44
C VAL A 258 3.57 -17.67 -7.09
N LEU A 259 4.18 -16.98 -8.05
CA LEU A 259 4.77 -15.66 -7.86
C LEU A 259 3.73 -14.61 -7.49
N ALA A 260 2.56 -14.63 -8.12
CA ALA A 260 1.43 -13.78 -7.76
C ALA A 260 0.94 -14.09 -6.35
N ALA A 261 0.90 -15.37 -5.95
CA ALA A 261 0.53 -15.80 -4.60
C ALA A 261 1.47 -15.26 -3.54
N TRP A 262 2.78 -15.48 -3.70
CA TRP A 262 3.79 -14.93 -2.79
C TRP A 262 3.82 -13.40 -2.78
N THR A 263 3.54 -12.75 -3.92
CA THR A 263 3.44 -11.29 -3.98
C THR A 263 2.23 -10.80 -3.20
N CYS A 264 1.06 -11.37 -3.44
CA CYS A 264 -0.18 -11.03 -2.74
C CYS A 264 -0.02 -11.26 -1.23
N LEU A 265 0.50 -12.42 -0.84
CA LEU A 265 0.73 -12.78 0.55
C LEU A 265 1.64 -11.77 1.24
N GLN A 266 2.74 -11.36 0.62
CA GLN A 266 3.65 -10.35 1.19
C GLN A 266 2.95 -9.00 1.34
N LEU A 267 2.34 -8.48 0.28
CA LEU A 267 1.73 -7.15 0.28
C LEU A 267 0.56 -7.03 1.25
N GLU A 268 -0.29 -8.06 1.30
CA GLU A 268 -1.46 -8.10 2.18
C GLU A 268 -1.03 -8.20 3.65
N SER A 269 -0.08 -9.08 3.91
CA SER A 269 0.44 -9.31 5.25
C SER A 269 1.13 -8.10 5.88
N ASP A 270 1.93 -7.37 5.10
CA ASP A 270 2.65 -6.20 5.61
C ASP A 270 1.65 -5.13 6.09
N ILE A 271 0.47 -5.04 5.47
CA ILE A 271 -0.62 -4.16 5.91
C ILE A 271 -1.31 -4.73 7.15
N LEU A 272 -1.59 -6.03 7.18
CA LEU A 272 -2.30 -6.69 8.28
C LEU A 272 -1.52 -6.68 9.60
N ALA A 273 -0.19 -6.61 9.53
CA ALA A 273 0.65 -6.46 10.71
C ALA A 273 0.44 -5.10 11.41
N GLU A 274 -0.02 -4.08 10.69
CA GLU A 274 -0.26 -2.73 11.22
C GLU A 274 -1.75 -2.45 11.45
N LEU A 275 -2.62 -3.00 10.60
CA LEU A 275 -4.04 -2.70 10.57
C LEU A 275 -4.86 -4.00 10.60
N GLY A 276 -5.78 -4.11 11.56
CA GLY A 276 -6.73 -5.23 11.68
C GLY A 276 -7.84 -5.23 10.62
N LEU A 277 -7.47 -5.26 9.34
CA LEU A 277 -8.40 -5.22 8.21
C LEU A 277 -8.90 -6.63 7.81
N PRO A 278 -10.06 -6.74 7.15
CA PRO A 278 -10.48 -8.00 6.53
C PRO A 278 -9.46 -8.47 5.49
N TYR A 279 -9.11 -9.76 5.54
CA TYR A 279 -8.11 -10.38 4.69
C TYR A 279 -8.71 -11.48 3.81
N SER A 280 -8.05 -11.78 2.69
CA SER A 280 -8.47 -12.75 1.69
C SER A 280 -8.48 -14.18 2.20
N GLY A 281 -7.61 -14.50 3.17
CA GLY A 281 -7.36 -15.85 3.64
C GLY A 281 -6.07 -16.47 3.10
N ILE A 282 -5.33 -15.77 2.22
CA ILE A 282 -4.11 -16.31 1.57
C ILE A 282 -3.01 -16.70 2.56
N GLN A 283 -2.98 -16.13 3.77
CA GLN A 283 -2.05 -16.53 4.83
C GLN A 283 -2.22 -17.99 5.26
N LYS A 284 -3.44 -18.54 5.16
CA LYS A 284 -3.74 -19.94 5.55
C LYS A 284 -3.07 -20.97 4.64
N ILE A 285 -2.70 -20.56 3.43
CA ILE A 285 -2.06 -21.44 2.46
C ILE A 285 -0.53 -21.28 2.42
N GLU A 286 0.05 -20.41 3.24
CA GLU A 286 1.50 -20.09 3.24
C GLU A 286 2.38 -21.34 3.32
N ASP A 287 2.05 -22.28 4.21
CA ASP A 287 2.83 -23.51 4.40
C ASP A 287 2.63 -24.55 3.28
N MET A 288 1.61 -24.37 2.42
CA MET A 288 1.32 -25.23 1.27
C MET A 288 1.82 -24.64 -0.05
N LEU A 289 2.31 -23.39 -0.06
CA LEU A 289 2.76 -22.73 -1.28
C LEU A 289 4.10 -23.28 -1.77
N LEU A 290 4.14 -23.64 -3.05
CA LEU A 290 5.35 -24.01 -3.77
C LEU A 290 6.38 -22.87 -3.76
N MET A 291 7.67 -23.21 -3.84
CA MET A 291 8.71 -22.21 -4.05
C MET A 291 8.73 -21.77 -5.53
N PRO A 292 8.82 -20.45 -5.80
CA PRO A 292 8.91 -19.97 -7.17
C PRO A 292 10.26 -20.35 -7.79
N ARG A 293 10.23 -20.71 -9.08
CA ARG A 293 11.45 -20.95 -9.88
C ARG A 293 11.95 -19.65 -10.48
N SER A 294 13.25 -19.61 -10.79
CA SER A 294 13.76 -18.56 -11.68
C SER A 294 13.08 -18.62 -13.03
N ILE A 295 12.69 -17.47 -13.54
CA ILE A 295 12.11 -17.36 -14.87
C ILE A 295 13.28 -17.31 -15.85
N SER A 296 13.55 -18.45 -16.50
CA SER A 296 14.49 -18.52 -17.62
C SER A 296 13.78 -18.01 -18.87
N PHE A 297 14.08 -16.77 -19.27
CA PHE A 297 13.59 -16.24 -20.54
C PHE A 297 14.50 -16.78 -21.64
N ASN A 298 14.34 -18.04 -22.03
CA ASN A 298 14.96 -18.54 -23.25
C ASN A 298 14.25 -17.89 -24.44
N ASP A 299 14.82 -16.79 -24.95
CA ASP A 299 14.49 -16.19 -26.25
C ASP A 299 14.78 -17.21 -27.35
N THR A 300 13.84 -18.10 -27.62
CA THR A 300 13.86 -19.00 -28.79
C THR A 300 13.33 -18.31 -30.06
N TYR A 301 13.24 -16.97 -30.07
CA TYR A 301 12.66 -16.20 -31.18
C TYR A 301 13.46 -14.98 -31.65
N ASP A 302 14.71 -14.78 -31.23
CA ASP A 302 15.59 -13.79 -31.89
C ASP A 302 17.07 -14.19 -31.80
N GLU A 303 17.57 -14.87 -32.84
CA GLU A 303 18.98 -15.27 -33.01
C GLU A 303 19.95 -14.09 -33.31
N GLN A 304 19.63 -12.85 -32.93
CA GLN A 304 20.45 -11.68 -33.31
C GLN A 304 20.81 -10.67 -32.21
N HIS A 305 20.55 -10.96 -30.93
CA HIS A 305 21.03 -10.08 -29.83
C HIS A 305 21.79 -10.86 -28.73
N PRO A 306 23.08 -10.55 -28.48
CA PRO A 306 23.87 -11.18 -27.44
C PRO A 306 23.52 -10.57 -26.06
N ASP A 307 22.33 -10.86 -25.54
CA ASP A 307 21.87 -10.36 -24.24
C ASP A 307 22.03 -11.41 -23.12
N THR A 308 23.25 -11.91 -22.93
CA THR A 308 23.61 -12.80 -21.81
C THR A 308 23.37 -12.13 -20.44
N GLN A 309 23.37 -10.79 -20.38
CA GLN A 309 23.15 -10.00 -19.16
C GLN A 309 21.69 -10.00 -18.64
N GLN A 310 20.68 -10.29 -19.47
CA GLN A 310 19.29 -10.29 -19.00
C GLN A 310 18.96 -11.47 -18.09
N ASN A 311 19.62 -12.62 -18.30
CA ASN A 311 19.42 -13.82 -17.49
C ASN A 311 20.06 -13.70 -16.09
N GLU A 312 21.27 -13.14 -15.98
CA GLU A 312 21.95 -12.91 -14.69
C GLU A 312 21.14 -12.02 -13.75
N ASN A 313 20.49 -10.98 -14.30
CA ASN A 313 19.61 -10.08 -13.53
C ASN A 313 18.32 -10.77 -13.05
N SER A 314 17.79 -11.74 -13.79
CA SER A 314 16.60 -12.50 -13.40
C SER A 314 16.89 -13.40 -12.19
N ASP A 315 18.02 -14.10 -12.22
CA ASP A 315 18.45 -14.99 -11.13
C ASP A 315 18.76 -14.20 -9.85
N GLU A 316 19.41 -13.04 -9.98
CA GLU A 316 19.66 -12.14 -8.85
C GLU A 316 18.35 -11.63 -8.22
N ILE A 317 17.39 -11.16 -9.03
CA ILE A 317 16.06 -10.74 -8.55
C ILE A 317 15.39 -11.86 -7.75
N MET A 318 15.47 -13.10 -8.25
CA MET A 318 14.85 -14.26 -7.61
C MET A 318 15.56 -14.67 -6.33
N LEU A 319 16.88 -14.49 -6.24
CA LEU A 319 17.64 -14.69 -5.02
C LEU A 319 17.21 -13.70 -3.93
N PHE A 320 17.12 -12.40 -4.25
CA PHE A 320 16.60 -11.38 -3.33
C PHE A 320 15.15 -11.64 -2.93
N TYR A 321 14.31 -12.04 -3.89
CA TYR A 321 12.91 -12.34 -3.64
C TYR A 321 12.77 -13.49 -2.64
N THR A 322 13.48 -14.60 -2.86
CA THR A 322 13.45 -15.79 -2.00
C THR A 322 14.03 -15.51 -0.62
N ALA A 323 15.11 -14.73 -0.53
CA ALA A 323 15.66 -14.25 0.74
C ALA A 323 14.64 -13.44 1.55
N GLN A 324 13.85 -12.58 0.89
CA GLN A 324 12.76 -11.86 1.56
C GLN A 324 11.59 -12.75 1.97
N LEU A 325 11.32 -13.85 1.25
CA LEU A 325 10.31 -14.85 1.66
C LEU A 325 10.75 -15.58 2.93
N PHE A 326 12.02 -15.98 3.04
CA PHE A 326 12.55 -16.57 4.27
C PHE A 326 12.30 -15.67 5.47
N LEU A 327 12.71 -14.40 5.39
CA LEU A 327 12.50 -13.43 6.47
C LEU A 327 11.02 -13.23 6.80
N ARG A 328 10.13 -13.28 5.81
CA ARG A 328 8.67 -13.16 6.02
C ARG A 328 8.14 -14.35 6.83
N ARG A 329 8.46 -15.57 6.41
CA ARG A 329 8.03 -16.79 7.12
C ARG A 329 8.55 -16.79 8.55
N GLN A 330 9.80 -16.35 8.74
CA GLN A 330 10.40 -16.31 10.04
C GLN A 330 9.79 -15.23 10.95
N LEU A 331 9.46 -14.06 10.41
CA LEU A 331 8.67 -13.05 11.12
C LEU A 331 7.28 -13.56 11.50
N ASN A 332 6.59 -14.28 10.62
CA ASN A 332 5.28 -14.87 10.93
C ASN A 332 5.36 -15.85 12.09
N ARG A 333 6.37 -16.70 12.08
CA ARG A 333 6.63 -17.62 13.19
C ARG A 333 6.89 -16.86 14.50
N VAL A 334 7.76 -15.84 14.47
CA VAL A 334 8.03 -14.97 15.61
C VAL A 334 6.76 -14.30 16.12
N HIS A 335 5.90 -13.79 15.23
CA HIS A 335 4.64 -13.17 15.63
C HIS A 335 3.70 -14.14 16.37
N ARG A 336 3.61 -15.40 15.93
CA ARG A 336 2.79 -16.41 16.63
C ARG A 336 3.39 -16.81 17.98
N GLU A 337 4.70 -17.04 18.03
CA GLU A 337 5.40 -17.56 19.20
C GLU A 337 5.69 -16.51 20.28
N ILE A 338 5.98 -15.25 19.90
CA ILE A 338 6.32 -14.15 20.81
C ILE A 338 5.15 -13.19 21.05
N TYR A 339 4.31 -12.94 20.04
CA TYR A 339 3.23 -11.95 20.12
C TYR A 339 1.83 -12.58 20.06
N GLY A 340 1.77 -13.90 19.96
CA GLY A 340 0.56 -14.69 20.02
C GLY A 340 0.48 -15.50 21.31
N PHE A 341 -0.35 -16.53 21.30
CA PHE A 341 -0.64 -17.34 22.48
C PHE A 341 0.17 -18.64 22.55
N ASP A 342 1.00 -18.93 21.54
CA ASP A 342 1.70 -20.21 21.40
C ASP A 342 2.72 -20.45 22.53
N CYS A 343 3.21 -19.39 23.18
CA CYS A 343 4.13 -19.52 24.32
C CYS A 343 3.44 -20.05 25.59
N LEU A 344 2.12 -19.89 25.74
CA LEU A 344 1.40 -20.23 26.98
C LEU A 344 1.41 -21.73 27.28
N GLY A 345 1.50 -22.56 26.25
CA GLY A 345 1.61 -24.02 26.39
C GLY A 345 3.02 -24.52 26.72
N GLN A 346 4.02 -23.63 26.73
CA GLN A 346 5.43 -23.99 26.87
C GLN A 346 5.96 -23.69 28.28
N SER A 347 6.92 -24.48 28.76
CA SER A 347 7.61 -24.21 30.02
C SER A 347 8.48 -22.95 29.91
N LEU A 348 8.83 -22.33 31.05
CA LEU A 348 9.68 -21.13 31.04
C LEU A 348 11.05 -21.38 30.38
N ASP A 349 11.61 -22.58 30.53
CA ASP A 349 12.88 -22.95 29.90
C ASP A 349 12.74 -23.05 28.38
N GLN A 350 11.66 -23.67 27.90
CA GLN A 350 11.35 -23.75 26.46
C GLN A 350 11.14 -22.36 25.85
N VAL A 351 10.47 -21.45 26.56
CA VAL A 351 10.28 -20.07 26.11
C VAL A 351 11.62 -19.32 26.02
N ARG A 352 12.53 -19.50 27.00
CA ARG A 352 13.87 -18.89 26.95
C ARG A 352 14.70 -19.44 25.77
N GLU A 353 14.63 -20.74 25.52
CA GLU A 353 15.29 -21.36 24.36
C GLU A 353 14.70 -20.84 23.05
N MET A 354 13.37 -20.74 22.94
CA MET A 354 12.68 -20.19 21.78
C MET A 354 13.13 -18.75 21.50
N LEU A 355 13.16 -17.87 22.50
CA LEU A 355 13.60 -16.48 22.34
C LEU A 355 15.05 -16.38 21.82
N LYS A 356 15.95 -17.21 22.37
CA LYS A 356 17.35 -17.28 21.90
C LYS A 356 17.46 -17.85 20.49
N SER A 357 16.64 -18.86 20.17
CA SER A 357 16.68 -19.55 18.89
C SER A 357 16.37 -18.63 17.71
N HIS A 358 15.39 -17.72 17.85
CA HIS A 358 15.04 -16.79 16.78
C HIS A 358 16.18 -15.86 16.39
N GLU A 359 16.91 -15.34 17.37
CA GLU A 359 18.09 -14.51 17.13
C GLU A 359 19.20 -15.31 16.45
N ASN A 360 19.46 -16.54 16.91
CA ASN A 360 20.44 -17.44 16.30
C ASN A 360 20.10 -17.79 14.85
N ILE A 361 18.81 -18.01 14.54
CA ILE A 361 18.34 -18.30 13.18
C ILE A 361 18.60 -17.12 12.27
N LEU A 362 18.25 -15.89 12.67
CA LEU A 362 18.49 -14.69 11.86
C LEU A 362 19.99 -14.46 11.62
N SER A 363 20.81 -14.58 12.66
CA SER A 363 22.26 -14.41 12.55
C SER A 363 22.90 -15.48 11.66
N SER A 364 22.51 -16.76 11.82
CA SER A 364 23.02 -17.87 11.01
C SER A 364 22.61 -17.73 9.54
N TRP A 365 21.34 -17.37 9.30
CA TRP A 365 20.83 -17.13 7.95
C TRP A 365 21.62 -16.02 7.24
N ARG A 366 21.84 -14.88 7.91
CA ARG A 366 22.63 -13.78 7.33
C ARG A 366 24.05 -14.20 7.00
N ASN A 367 24.70 -14.99 7.86
CA ASN A 367 26.06 -15.47 7.63
C ASN A 367 26.17 -16.44 6.46
N ALA A 368 25.11 -17.20 6.19
CA ALA A 368 25.00 -18.15 5.09
C ALA A 368 24.56 -17.51 3.75
N LEU A 369 24.33 -16.20 3.71
CA LEU A 369 23.94 -15.52 2.46
C LEU A 369 25.09 -15.59 1.42
N PRO A 370 24.75 -15.76 0.14
CA PRO A 370 25.71 -15.60 -0.95
C PRO A 370 26.35 -14.21 -0.95
N ALA A 371 27.55 -14.09 -1.54
CA ALA A 371 28.32 -12.84 -1.54
C ALA A 371 27.53 -11.63 -2.07
N ALA A 372 26.67 -11.81 -3.08
CA ALA A 372 25.83 -10.76 -3.65
C ALA A 372 24.81 -10.15 -2.67
N LEU A 373 24.37 -10.91 -1.66
CA LEU A 373 23.37 -10.49 -0.68
C LEU A 373 23.98 -10.15 0.68
N LYS A 374 25.28 -10.38 0.88
CA LYS A 374 25.95 -10.26 2.16
C LYS A 374 26.33 -8.79 2.44
N TRP A 375 26.28 -8.38 3.70
CA TRP A 375 26.70 -7.05 4.15
C TRP A 375 27.29 -7.09 5.56
N ASP A 376 28.13 -6.10 5.88
CA ASP A 376 28.64 -5.81 7.22
C ASP A 376 27.83 -4.71 7.92
N ASP A 377 27.82 -4.71 9.25
CA ASP A 377 27.09 -3.70 10.05
C ASP A 377 27.66 -2.28 9.91
N LYS A 378 28.92 -2.17 9.48
CA LYS A 378 29.60 -0.89 9.21
C LYS A 378 29.43 -0.41 7.77
N ASP A 379 28.85 -1.23 6.90
CA ASP A 379 28.59 -0.81 5.52
C ASP A 379 27.63 0.38 5.52
N PRO A 380 27.81 1.36 4.62
CA PRO A 380 26.83 2.41 4.44
C PRO A 380 25.48 1.83 3.97
N PRO A 381 24.38 2.58 4.16
CA PRO A 381 23.08 2.22 3.59
C PRO A 381 23.19 1.89 2.10
N ALA A 382 22.54 0.81 1.69
CA ALA A 382 22.62 0.34 0.31
C ALA A 382 21.96 1.33 -0.66
N THR A 383 22.58 1.52 -1.82
CA THR A 383 22.08 2.40 -2.88
C THR A 383 21.10 1.71 -3.82
N ASP A 384 21.23 0.39 -3.98
CA ASP A 384 20.28 -0.44 -4.69
C ASP A 384 19.08 -0.81 -3.80
N ILE A 385 17.88 -0.80 -4.39
CA ILE A 385 16.62 -1.01 -3.68
C ILE A 385 16.42 -2.46 -3.20
N LEU A 386 16.97 -3.46 -3.90
CA LEU A 386 16.83 -4.87 -3.49
C LEU A 386 17.66 -5.13 -2.23
N ASN A 387 18.91 -4.66 -2.24
CA ASN A 387 19.78 -4.70 -1.06
C ASN A 387 19.19 -3.89 0.10
N ALA A 388 18.78 -2.64 -0.14
CA ALA A 388 18.24 -1.77 0.90
C ALA A 388 16.99 -2.37 1.55
N ARG A 389 16.07 -2.97 0.77
CA ARG A 389 14.89 -3.66 1.29
C ARG A 389 15.22 -4.94 2.05
N LEU A 390 16.18 -5.72 1.57
CA LEU A 390 16.61 -6.93 2.27
C LEU A 390 17.18 -6.59 3.65
N ARG A 391 18.08 -5.60 3.71
CA ARG A 391 18.66 -5.08 4.95
C ARG A 391 17.58 -4.51 5.87
N ALA A 392 16.66 -3.69 5.35
CA ALA A 392 15.55 -3.13 6.12
C ALA A 392 14.69 -4.23 6.75
N LYS A 393 14.34 -5.27 5.98
CA LYS A 393 13.54 -6.40 6.46
C LYS A 393 14.27 -7.22 7.52
N TYR A 394 15.56 -7.46 7.34
CA TYR A 394 16.38 -8.17 8.33
C TYR A 394 16.46 -7.39 9.66
N TRP A 395 16.75 -6.08 9.60
CA TRP A 395 16.83 -5.25 10.80
C TRP A 395 15.47 -5.11 11.48
N GLY A 396 14.39 -4.98 10.71
CA GLY A 396 13.02 -5.08 11.23
C GLY A 396 12.77 -6.40 11.95
N ALA A 397 13.20 -7.54 11.38
CA ALA A 397 13.06 -8.84 12.03
C ALA A 397 13.85 -8.97 13.33
N ARG A 398 15.12 -8.53 13.35
CA ARG A 398 15.91 -8.52 14.59
C ARG A 398 15.33 -7.61 15.66
N TYR A 399 14.79 -6.45 15.26
CA TYR A 399 14.09 -5.55 16.17
C TYR A 399 12.90 -6.27 16.82
N VAL A 400 12.03 -6.89 16.03
CA VAL A 400 10.85 -7.63 16.54
C VAL A 400 11.27 -8.77 17.48
N VAL A 401 12.29 -9.55 17.13
CA VAL A 401 12.78 -10.66 17.98
C VAL A 401 13.31 -10.17 19.34
N ASN A 402 14.03 -9.05 19.37
CA ASN A 402 14.67 -8.56 20.60
C ASN A 402 13.80 -7.57 21.40
N ARG A 403 12.68 -7.08 20.83
CA ARG A 403 11.81 -6.09 21.48
C ARG A 403 11.23 -6.52 22.84
N PRO A 404 10.84 -7.79 23.10
CA PRO A 404 10.35 -8.20 24.42
C PRO A 404 11.39 -8.00 25.53
N PHE A 405 12.68 -8.16 25.23
CA PHE A 405 13.76 -7.92 26.19
C PHE A 405 13.90 -6.44 26.54
N LEU A 406 13.80 -5.58 25.52
CA LEU A 406 13.85 -4.13 25.73
C LEU A 406 12.63 -3.64 26.53
N ASP A 407 11.44 -4.15 26.23
CA ASP A 407 10.20 -3.85 26.96
C ASP A 407 10.31 -4.31 28.42
N TYR A 408 10.78 -5.54 28.66
CA TYR A 408 11.07 -6.02 30.02
C TYR A 408 12.06 -5.11 30.75
N ALA A 409 13.17 -4.74 30.10
CA ALA A 409 14.22 -3.92 30.70
C ALA A 409 13.73 -2.50 31.03
N LEU A 410 12.88 -1.90 30.19
CA LEU A 410 12.34 -0.55 30.38
C LEU A 410 11.22 -0.51 31.43
N HIS A 411 10.28 -1.46 31.39
CA HIS A 411 9.01 -1.35 32.09
C HIS A 411 8.83 -2.32 33.25
N ILE A 412 9.59 -3.41 33.31
CA ILE A 412 9.39 -4.47 34.30
C ILE A 412 10.57 -4.55 35.26
N MET A 413 11.78 -4.72 34.73
CA MET A 413 13.02 -4.98 35.48
C MET A 413 13.28 -3.98 36.63
N PRO A 414 13.10 -2.65 36.48
CA PRO A 414 13.34 -1.71 37.57
C PRO A 414 12.46 -1.96 38.80
N HIS A 415 11.20 -2.34 38.59
CA HIS A 415 10.25 -2.61 39.66
C HIS A 415 10.46 -3.98 40.30
N ILE A 416 10.87 -4.99 39.52
CA ILE A 416 11.23 -6.30 40.05
C ILE A 416 12.45 -6.20 40.98
N LYS A 417 13.44 -5.37 40.63
CA LYS A 417 14.56 -5.05 41.53
C LYS A 417 14.11 -4.35 42.81
N GLY A 418 13.02 -3.58 42.73
CA GLY A 418 12.34 -2.98 43.88
C GLY A 418 11.43 -3.94 44.67
N GLY A 419 11.42 -5.25 44.36
CA GLY A 419 10.66 -6.27 45.10
C GLY A 419 9.21 -6.47 44.62
N ALA A 420 8.78 -5.80 43.56
CA ALA A 420 7.44 -5.99 43.00
C ALA A 420 7.30 -7.33 42.25
N SER A 421 6.06 -7.79 42.06
CA SER A 421 5.78 -8.95 41.21
C SER A 421 5.48 -8.53 39.77
N ILE A 422 5.69 -9.41 38.80
CA ILE A 422 5.41 -9.10 37.38
C ILE A 422 3.92 -8.77 37.19
N ASN A 423 3.03 -9.53 37.83
CA ASN A 423 1.59 -9.32 37.71
C ASN A 423 1.09 -7.98 38.28
N SER A 424 1.83 -7.35 39.19
CA SER A 424 1.48 -6.02 39.70
C SER A 424 1.98 -4.89 38.78
N VAL A 425 3.07 -5.11 38.05
CA VAL A 425 3.77 -4.09 37.26
C VAL A 425 3.42 -4.12 35.77
N ALA A 426 3.17 -5.30 35.20
CA ALA A 426 2.89 -5.49 33.78
C ALA A 426 1.51 -4.91 33.41
N ARG A 427 1.47 -3.59 33.25
CA ARG A 427 0.30 -2.81 32.84
C ARG A 427 0.49 -2.24 31.44
N ASP A 428 -0.61 -2.07 30.72
CA ASP A 428 -0.66 -1.35 29.45
C ASP A 428 -0.74 0.17 29.67
N VAL A 429 -0.82 0.94 28.58
CA VAL A 429 -0.94 2.41 28.61
C VAL A 429 -2.19 2.92 29.33
N ASN A 430 -3.22 2.08 29.48
CA ASN A 430 -4.47 2.41 30.17
C ASN A 430 -4.49 1.91 31.62
N GLY A 431 -3.38 1.33 32.11
CA GLY A 431 -3.27 0.78 33.45
C GLY A 431 -3.92 -0.61 33.62
N LYS A 432 -4.36 -1.25 32.55
CA LYS A 432 -4.90 -2.62 32.58
C LYS A 432 -3.76 -3.64 32.61
N LEU A 433 -3.97 -4.78 33.27
CA LEU A 433 -3.03 -5.91 33.20
C LEU A 433 -2.80 -6.32 31.72
N ARG A 434 -1.53 -6.49 31.35
CA ARG A 434 -1.14 -7.00 30.02
C ARG A 434 -1.59 -8.45 29.85
N ASP A 435 -1.58 -8.93 28.60
CA ASP A 435 -2.02 -10.28 28.29
C ASP A 435 -1.19 -11.34 29.04
N SER A 436 -1.82 -12.49 29.30
CA SER A 436 -1.16 -13.67 29.86
C SER A 436 0.12 -14.09 29.12
N ALA A 437 0.16 -13.96 27.79
CA ALA A 437 1.32 -14.29 26.97
C ALA A 437 2.51 -13.36 27.27
N ASP A 438 2.27 -12.05 27.35
CA ASP A 438 3.29 -11.06 27.73
C ASP A 438 3.84 -11.34 29.14
N ILE A 439 2.95 -11.65 30.09
CA ILE A 439 3.33 -11.99 31.45
C ILE A 439 4.21 -13.26 31.48
N HIS A 440 3.84 -14.27 30.71
CA HIS A 440 4.60 -15.52 30.61
C HIS A 440 5.99 -15.29 30.03
N LEU A 441 6.10 -14.47 28.98
CA LEU A 441 7.38 -14.04 28.41
C LEU A 441 8.23 -13.28 29.42
N PHE A 442 7.66 -12.35 30.18
CA PHE A 442 8.39 -11.63 31.22
C PHE A 442 8.86 -12.53 32.35
N ASN A 443 8.08 -13.55 32.72
CA ASN A 443 8.52 -14.57 33.69
C ASN A 443 9.68 -15.40 33.14
N ALA A 444 9.66 -15.75 31.85
CA ALA A 444 10.76 -16.44 31.21
C ALA A 444 12.03 -15.57 31.19
N ILE A 445 11.92 -14.30 30.77
CA ILE A 445 13.02 -13.33 30.70
C ILE A 445 13.59 -13.04 32.09
N LYS A 446 12.75 -12.95 33.14
CA LYS A 446 13.21 -12.76 34.53
C LYS A 446 14.19 -13.86 34.99
N GLY A 447 14.07 -15.07 34.45
CA GLY A 447 14.97 -16.18 34.74
C GLY A 447 16.32 -16.14 34.02
N MET A 448 16.56 -15.13 33.16
CA MET A 448 17.82 -14.95 32.43
C MET A 448 18.77 -14.03 33.18
N SER A 449 20.07 -14.08 32.85
CA SER A 449 21.05 -13.18 33.46
C SER A 449 20.84 -11.73 32.99
N GLU A 450 21.17 -10.76 33.85
CA GLU A 450 21.07 -9.33 33.48
C GLU A 450 21.95 -8.99 32.27
N SER A 451 23.09 -9.65 32.12
CA SER A 451 23.97 -9.49 30.95
C SER A 451 23.28 -9.93 29.65
N GLU A 452 22.56 -11.06 29.65
CA GLU A 452 21.84 -11.53 28.48
C GLU A 452 20.69 -10.59 28.10
N ILE A 453 19.94 -10.11 29.10
CA ILE A 453 18.84 -9.15 28.91
C ILE A 453 19.38 -7.85 28.32
N PHE A 454 20.47 -7.34 28.87
CA PHE A 454 21.11 -6.12 28.40
C PHE A 454 21.66 -6.26 26.97
N GLN A 455 22.30 -7.38 26.63
CA GLN A 455 22.76 -7.64 25.26
C GLN A 455 21.60 -7.76 24.26
N ALA A 456 20.48 -8.35 24.66
CA ALA A 456 19.28 -8.40 23.83
C ALA A 456 18.66 -7.01 23.63
N ALA A 457 18.60 -6.20 24.69
CA ALA A 457 18.17 -4.80 24.60
C ALA A 457 19.08 -4.00 23.65
N GLN A 458 20.40 -4.15 23.75
CA GLN A 458 21.35 -3.52 22.81
C GLN A 458 21.09 -3.93 21.36
N ARG A 459 20.91 -5.24 21.09
CA ARG A 459 20.55 -5.72 19.74
C ARG A 459 19.26 -5.10 19.22
N CYS A 460 18.26 -4.92 20.08
CA CYS A 460 17.00 -4.26 19.71
C CYS A 460 17.24 -2.80 19.30
N ILE A 461 18.03 -2.04 20.08
CA ILE A 461 18.35 -0.64 19.79
C ILE A 461 19.18 -0.51 18.52
N ASP A 462 20.21 -1.34 18.35
CA ASP A 462 21.02 -1.35 17.14
C ASP A 462 20.16 -1.67 15.91
N ALA A 463 19.27 -2.66 16.02
CA ALA A 463 18.34 -3.02 14.95
C ALA A 463 17.35 -1.89 14.64
N ALA A 464 16.83 -1.18 15.65
CA ALA A 464 15.95 -0.01 15.43
C ALA A 464 16.68 1.11 14.68
N ILE A 465 17.94 1.40 15.05
CA ILE A 465 18.75 2.40 14.36
C ILE A 465 19.01 1.98 12.91
N GLN A 466 19.48 0.75 12.69
CA GLN A 466 19.81 0.24 11.36
C GLN A 466 18.57 0.13 10.47
N SER A 467 17.43 -0.31 11.01
CA SER A 467 16.14 -0.33 10.32
C SER A 467 15.72 1.08 9.86
N THR A 468 15.98 2.10 10.68
CA THR A 468 15.62 3.49 10.37
C THR A 468 16.38 4.06 9.18
N VAL A 469 17.67 3.70 9.03
CA VAL A 469 18.55 4.23 7.96
C VAL A 469 18.71 3.30 6.76
N ALA A 470 18.14 2.08 6.80
CA ALA A 470 18.39 1.04 5.80
C ALA A 470 18.10 1.46 4.35
N LEU A 471 17.20 2.43 4.16
CA LEU A 471 16.76 2.93 2.85
C LEU A 471 17.37 4.29 2.47
N ASP A 472 18.24 4.86 3.30
CA ASP A 472 18.78 6.22 3.11
C ASP A 472 19.75 6.32 1.93
N GLY A 473 20.36 5.20 1.55
CA GLY A 473 21.25 5.14 0.38
C GLY A 473 20.50 5.19 -0.95
N VAL A 474 19.19 4.91 -0.95
CA VAL A 474 18.40 4.85 -2.19
C VAL A 474 18.17 6.27 -2.73
N PRO A 475 18.60 6.59 -3.96
CA PRO A 475 18.57 7.96 -4.46
C PRO A 475 17.16 8.44 -4.83
N GLY A 476 16.88 9.71 -4.53
CA GLY A 476 15.65 10.40 -4.91
C GLY A 476 14.43 10.02 -4.06
N ARG A 477 13.22 10.15 -4.63
CA ARG A 477 11.99 9.72 -3.95
C ARG A 477 11.99 8.21 -3.74
N LEU A 478 11.75 7.79 -2.50
CA LEU A 478 11.70 6.38 -2.14
C LEU A 478 10.53 5.65 -2.83
N ILE A 479 10.86 4.62 -3.61
CA ILE A 479 9.90 3.76 -4.31
C ILE A 479 9.86 2.38 -3.64
N VAL A 480 8.93 2.19 -2.71
CA VAL A 480 8.71 0.94 -1.98
C VAL A 480 7.26 0.50 -2.07
N THR A 481 6.99 -0.78 -1.85
CA THR A 481 5.66 -1.37 -2.05
C THR A 481 4.62 -0.96 -1.01
N ASN A 482 5.06 -0.52 0.17
CA ASN A 482 4.22 0.05 1.22
C ASN A 482 4.96 1.24 1.86
N ILE A 483 4.78 2.44 1.28
CA ILE A 483 5.44 3.65 1.78
C ILE A 483 4.93 4.06 3.16
N HIS A 484 3.64 3.82 3.45
CA HIS A 484 3.05 4.07 4.75
C HIS A 484 3.71 3.22 5.83
N GLY A 485 3.74 1.91 5.65
CA GLY A 485 4.35 1.03 6.66
C GLY A 485 5.84 1.27 6.84
N THR A 486 6.55 1.62 5.76
CA THR A 486 7.95 2.04 5.84
C THR A 486 8.11 3.29 6.70
N ALA A 487 7.27 4.30 6.51
CA ALA A 487 7.29 5.53 7.28
C ALA A 487 6.89 5.31 8.75
N HIS A 488 5.83 4.54 8.97
CA HIS A 488 5.32 4.24 10.29
C HIS A 488 6.29 3.39 11.13
N ALA A 489 7.02 2.46 10.50
CA ALA A 489 8.09 1.71 11.15
C ALA A 489 9.23 2.63 11.62
N GLN A 490 9.66 3.60 10.81
CA GLN A 490 10.70 4.57 11.21
C GLN A 490 10.21 5.47 12.34
N PHE A 491 8.95 5.91 12.29
CA PHE A 491 8.31 6.63 13.39
C PHE A 491 8.33 5.82 14.69
N GLY A 492 7.88 4.56 14.64
CA GLY A 492 7.86 3.66 15.80
C GLY A 492 9.25 3.40 16.39
N ASN A 493 10.26 3.21 15.54
CA ASN A 493 11.65 3.08 15.99
C ASN A 493 12.09 4.31 16.79
N LEU A 494 11.78 5.52 16.33
CA LEU A 494 12.16 6.74 17.04
C LEU A 494 11.44 6.91 18.37
N LEU A 495 10.19 6.44 18.52
CA LEU A 495 9.52 6.41 19.82
C LEU A 495 10.27 5.50 20.80
N VAL A 496 10.73 4.33 20.34
CA VAL A 496 11.50 3.40 21.17
C VAL A 496 12.88 3.95 21.53
N LEU A 497 13.57 4.58 20.57
CA LEU A 497 14.85 5.25 20.85
C LEU A 497 14.67 6.40 21.85
N SER A 498 13.59 7.17 21.75
CA SER A 498 13.24 8.22 22.70
C SER A 498 13.02 7.65 24.10
N ALA A 499 12.19 6.61 24.24
CA ALA A 499 11.94 5.96 25.53
C ALA A 499 13.20 5.40 26.17
N THR A 500 14.10 4.85 25.34
CA THR A 500 15.39 4.31 25.79
C THR A 500 16.34 5.42 26.23
N TYR A 501 16.39 6.53 25.49
CA TYR A 501 17.19 7.70 25.82
C TYR A 501 16.79 8.34 27.16
N TYR A 502 15.48 8.38 27.46
CA TYR A 502 14.97 8.89 28.74
C TYR A 502 15.22 7.96 29.93
N ASN A 503 15.50 6.68 29.70
CA ASN A 503 15.75 5.73 30.77
C ASN A 503 17.16 5.91 31.35
N SER A 504 17.28 6.04 32.67
CA SER A 504 18.56 6.30 33.34
C SER A 504 19.62 5.21 33.13
N TRP A 505 19.21 3.96 32.93
CA TRP A 505 20.12 2.82 32.79
C TRP A 505 20.41 2.46 31.34
N LEU A 506 19.43 2.62 30.44
CA LEU A 506 19.54 2.27 29.02
C LEU A 506 19.89 3.46 28.11
N SER A 507 19.92 4.69 28.61
CA SER A 507 20.30 5.88 27.85
C SER A 507 21.66 5.72 27.15
N LYS A 508 22.61 5.02 27.80
CA LYS A 508 23.94 4.72 27.24
C LYS A 508 23.93 3.87 25.95
N LEU A 509 22.82 3.21 25.62
CA LEU A 509 22.69 2.46 24.36
C LEU A 509 22.39 3.37 23.17
N VAL A 510 22.00 4.62 23.44
CA VAL A 510 21.60 5.60 22.43
C VAL A 510 22.58 6.77 22.46
N ASP A 511 23.44 6.85 21.44
CA ASP A 511 24.33 8.01 21.29
C ASP A 511 23.50 9.29 21.04
N PRO A 512 23.66 10.36 21.86
CA PRO A 512 22.82 11.55 21.78
C PRO A 512 22.90 12.28 20.43
N ASN A 513 24.10 12.35 19.85
CA ASN A 513 24.33 13.06 18.58
C ASN A 513 23.69 12.30 17.42
N ARG A 514 23.93 10.99 17.35
CA ARG A 514 23.32 10.11 16.36
C ARG A 514 21.80 10.12 16.48
N PHE A 515 21.27 10.10 17.69
CA PHE A 515 19.83 10.15 17.92
C PHE A 515 19.20 11.46 17.43
N ARG A 516 19.83 12.61 17.69
CA ARG A 516 19.37 13.91 17.17
C ARG A 516 19.28 13.89 15.64
N VAL A 517 20.34 13.43 14.97
CA VAL A 517 20.39 13.34 13.50
C VAL A 517 19.30 12.41 12.96
N LEU A 518 19.11 11.24 13.57
CA LEU A 518 18.07 10.29 13.17
C LEU A 518 16.66 10.88 13.32
N LEU A 519 16.42 11.61 14.40
CA LEU A 519 15.14 12.25 14.70
C LEU A 519 14.82 13.33 13.66
N GLU A 520 15.75 14.24 13.38
CA GLU A 520 15.59 15.29 12.38
C GLU A 520 15.40 14.73 10.97
N ARG A 521 16.23 13.75 10.58
CA ARG A 521 16.13 13.07 9.28
C ARG A 521 14.76 12.41 9.08
N THR A 522 14.22 11.78 10.11
CA THR A 522 12.92 11.10 10.01
C THR A 522 11.75 12.06 10.04
N ILE A 523 11.84 13.17 10.79
CA ILE A 523 10.86 14.27 10.71
C ILE A 523 10.79 14.79 9.25
N GLY A 524 11.93 15.07 8.62
CA GLY A 524 11.97 15.51 7.23
C GLY A 524 11.42 14.48 6.25
N PHE A 525 11.64 13.18 6.51
CA PHE A 525 11.05 12.11 5.71
C PHE A 525 9.51 12.06 5.83
N LEU A 526 8.96 12.09 7.05
CA LEU A 526 7.51 12.08 7.28
C LEU A 526 6.83 13.33 6.74
N TRP A 527 7.48 14.50 6.87
CA TRP A 527 6.99 15.76 6.34
C TRP A 527 6.76 15.68 4.82
N ARG A 528 7.69 15.10 4.06
CA ARG A 528 7.54 14.89 2.60
C ARG A 528 6.36 13.98 2.24
N LEU A 529 5.90 13.13 3.15
CA LEU A 529 4.76 12.22 2.95
C LEU A 529 3.43 12.79 3.48
N ALA A 530 3.48 13.83 4.30
CA ALA A 530 2.30 14.45 4.93
C ALA A 530 1.21 14.89 3.93
N PRO A 531 1.51 15.37 2.70
CA PRO A 531 0.47 15.74 1.73
C PRO A 531 -0.39 14.56 1.26
N ILE A 532 0.17 13.35 1.23
CA ILE A 532 -0.51 12.14 0.75
C ILE A 532 -0.98 11.21 1.87
N SER A 533 -0.50 11.40 3.10
CA SER A 533 -0.80 10.55 4.25
C SER A 533 -1.11 11.38 5.50
N PRO A 534 -2.38 11.42 5.94
CA PRO A 534 -2.76 12.03 7.22
C PRO A 534 -2.03 11.39 8.41
N THR A 535 -1.78 10.08 8.38
CA THR A 535 -1.00 9.38 9.41
C THR A 535 0.41 9.95 9.51
N CYS A 536 1.13 10.07 8.37
CA CYS A 536 2.49 10.64 8.37
C CYS A 536 2.51 12.09 8.87
N ASN A 537 1.43 12.86 8.63
CA ASN A 537 1.31 14.22 9.18
C ASN A 537 1.26 14.21 10.72
N VAL A 538 0.47 13.31 11.30
CA VAL A 538 0.36 13.16 12.76
C VAL A 538 1.68 12.64 13.34
N ASP A 539 2.25 11.58 12.76
CA ASP A 539 3.53 10.99 13.17
C ASP A 539 4.65 12.05 13.15
N CYS A 540 4.70 12.88 12.11
CA CYS A 540 5.64 14.00 11.99
C CYS A 540 5.50 14.98 13.16
N ARG A 541 4.27 15.41 13.48
CA ARG A 541 4.01 16.35 14.58
C ARG A 541 4.40 15.77 15.93
N ILE A 542 4.15 14.49 16.16
CA ILE A 542 4.53 13.80 17.41
C ILE A 542 6.06 13.84 17.56
N LEU A 543 6.82 13.50 16.52
CA LEU A 543 8.28 13.54 16.59
C LEU A 543 8.83 14.96 16.73
N GLU A 544 8.21 15.97 16.12
CA GLU A 544 8.57 17.37 16.35
C GLU A 544 8.40 17.78 17.82
N MET A 545 7.31 17.34 18.45
CA MET A 545 7.08 17.59 19.88
C MET A 545 8.13 16.90 20.75
N ILE A 546 8.45 15.64 20.46
CA ILE A 546 9.51 14.89 21.15
C ILE A 546 10.87 15.59 21.00
N ARG A 547 11.22 16.02 19.78
CA ARG A 547 12.47 16.74 19.52
C ARG A 547 12.58 18.01 20.36
N ARG A 548 11.51 18.82 20.41
CA ARG A 548 11.47 20.05 21.22
C ARG A 548 11.62 19.74 22.71
N HIS A 549 11.01 18.66 23.18
CA HIS A 549 11.06 18.25 24.58
C HIS A 549 12.44 17.71 24.99
N ILE A 550 13.12 16.96 24.12
CA ILE A 550 14.43 16.37 24.41
C ILE A 550 15.59 17.37 24.29
N PHE A 551 15.55 18.25 23.29
CA PHE A 551 16.71 19.09 22.93
C PHE A 551 16.51 20.60 23.17
N GLU A 552 15.44 21.00 23.87
CA GLU A 552 15.16 22.41 24.27
C GLU A 552 15.36 23.43 23.13
N VAL A 553 14.80 23.14 21.96
CA VAL A 553 14.92 24.02 20.79
C VAL A 553 14.09 25.30 20.99
N PRO A 554 14.67 26.51 20.89
CA PRO A 554 13.93 27.78 21.00
C PRO A 554 12.78 27.88 19.98
N GLN A 555 11.69 28.59 20.33
CA GLN A 555 10.50 28.74 19.49
C GLN A 555 10.78 29.31 18.09
N ASP A 556 11.92 29.97 17.91
CA ASP A 556 12.33 30.62 16.66
C ASP A 556 12.91 29.65 15.62
N GLU A 557 13.24 28.39 15.94
CA GLU A 557 13.66 27.39 14.92
C GLU A 557 12.48 26.63 14.28
N ASN A 558 11.28 27.21 14.28
CA ASN A 558 10.20 26.78 13.38
C ASN A 558 10.53 27.04 11.89
N HIS A 559 11.66 27.71 11.60
CA HIS A 559 12.06 28.14 10.26
C HIS A 559 12.67 27.04 9.38
N LEU A 560 13.16 25.91 9.91
CA LEU A 560 13.83 24.89 9.08
C LEU A 560 12.91 24.27 8.02
N TYR A 561 11.60 24.23 8.28
CA TYR A 561 10.58 23.73 7.34
C TYR A 561 9.55 24.79 6.95
N ARG A 562 9.76 26.07 7.30
CA ARG A 562 8.86 27.18 6.92
C ARG A 562 9.13 27.64 5.49
N ASN A 563 10.38 27.57 5.02
CA ASN A 563 10.74 27.96 3.66
C ASN A 563 10.24 26.98 2.58
N GLU A 564 9.80 25.77 2.98
CA GLU A 564 9.11 24.81 2.11
C GLU A 564 7.58 24.78 2.36
N ARG A 565 7.10 25.56 3.32
CA ARG A 565 5.69 25.75 3.63
C ARG A 565 5.14 26.81 2.68
N GLY A 566 4.79 26.42 1.46
CA GLY A 566 4.09 27.29 0.52
C GLY A 566 2.92 28.00 1.21
N GLU A 567 2.84 29.32 1.03
CA GLU A 567 1.84 30.17 1.67
C GLU A 567 0.43 29.64 1.45
N GLY A 568 -0.19 29.21 2.55
CA GLY A 568 -1.53 28.65 2.61
C GLY A 568 -1.95 28.64 4.06
N ASP A 569 -2.49 29.77 4.50
CA ASP A 569 -2.89 30.05 5.87
C ASP A 569 -4.02 29.08 6.32
N PHE A 570 -3.69 28.17 7.24
CA PHE A 570 -4.67 27.41 8.02
C PHE A 570 -4.24 27.40 9.48
N THR A 571 -4.53 28.49 10.17
CA THR A 571 -4.51 28.55 11.64
C THR A 571 -5.68 27.72 12.20
N ALA A 572 -5.48 26.41 12.35
CA ALA A 572 -6.34 25.60 13.22
C ALA A 572 -5.66 25.50 14.60
N LYS A 573 -6.25 26.17 15.61
CA LYS A 573 -5.87 26.03 17.02
C LYS A 573 -5.95 24.55 17.44
N PRO A 574 -5.05 24.06 18.31
CA PRO A 574 -5.13 22.70 18.81
C PRO A 574 -6.40 22.52 19.65
N MET A 575 -7.31 21.64 19.23
CA MET A 575 -8.37 21.14 20.10
C MET A 575 -7.75 20.13 21.07
N SER A 576 -8.04 20.33 22.35
CA SER A 576 -7.71 19.44 23.46
C SER A 576 -8.02 17.98 23.12
N THR A 577 -6.99 17.13 23.10
CA THR A 577 -7.13 15.68 22.98
C THR A 577 -7.54 15.11 24.34
N THR A 578 -8.83 15.18 24.63
CA THR A 578 -9.48 14.37 25.66
C THR A 578 -10.66 13.68 25.02
N ASN A 579 -10.65 12.35 25.04
CA ASN A 579 -11.69 11.41 24.60
C ASN A 579 -11.79 11.17 23.08
N SER A 580 -11.14 10.13 22.58
CA SER A 580 -11.65 9.28 21.48
C SER A 580 -10.75 8.05 21.26
N PHE A 581 -10.83 7.07 22.14
CA PHE A 581 -10.62 5.66 21.80
C PHE A 581 -11.48 4.82 22.74
N CYS A 582 -12.73 4.60 22.33
CA CYS A 582 -13.64 3.64 22.94
C CYS A 582 -14.43 2.95 21.81
N ALA A 583 -14.66 1.65 22.00
CA ALA A 583 -15.45 0.72 21.19
C ALA A 583 -14.71 0.14 19.96
N ASN A 584 -14.61 -1.18 19.74
CA ASN A 584 -15.52 -2.27 20.13
C ASN A 584 -14.79 -3.51 20.67
N THR A 585 -15.52 -4.17 21.57
CA THR A 585 -15.41 -5.55 22.07
C THR A 585 -15.24 -6.61 21.01
#